data_AF-A0A485D2Y5-F1
#
_entry.id   AF-A0A485D2Y5-F1
#
_cell.length_a   1.000
_cell.length_b   1.000
_cell.length_c   1.000
_cell.angle_alpha   90.00
_cell.angle_beta   90.00
_cell.angle_gamma   90.00
#
_symmetry.space_group_name_H-M   'P 1'
#
loop_
_entity.id
_entity.type
_entity.pdbx_description
1 polymer ?
#
loop_
_entity_poly.entity_id
_entity_poly.type
_entity_poly.pdbx_seq_one_letter_code
_entity_poly.pdbx_strand_id
1 'polypeptide(L)'
;MNKTDLNATSEKILVLGAGELGLPVLRNLALRAKDVEGTKISVLLRESTVTSDEPVKKLVITEIRNLGINIVTGDLVMSSVDDLASLFAQFDTVVGCTGYAAGINTPMKLAQAALQARIPRYFPWQFWCRF
;
A
#
# COMPACT_ATOMS: atom_id res chain seq x y z
N MET A 1 -8.86 -1.60 26.30
CA MET A 1 -9.92 -1.66 25.26
C MET A 1 -9.82 -0.40 24.43
N ASN A 2 -9.09 -0.42 23.31
CA ASN A 2 -9.07 0.73 22.40
C ASN A 2 -10.41 0.75 21.67
N LYS A 3 -11.18 1.80 21.90
CA LYS A 3 -12.34 2.12 21.08
C LYS A 3 -11.85 2.25 19.64
N THR A 4 -12.36 1.40 18.77
CA THR A 4 -12.19 1.56 17.32
C THR A 4 -12.97 2.82 16.95
N ASP A 5 -12.30 3.97 16.95
CA ASP A 5 -12.89 5.21 16.49
C ASP A 5 -13.15 5.06 14.98
N LEU A 6 -14.39 4.72 14.62
CA LEU A 6 -14.84 4.56 13.24
C LEU A 6 -14.68 5.86 12.42
N ASN A 7 -14.54 6.99 13.13
CA ASN A 7 -14.24 8.33 12.61
C ASN A 7 -12.74 8.66 12.49
N ALA A 8 -11.83 7.73 12.81
CA ALA A 8 -10.40 7.96 12.63
C ALA A 8 -10.15 8.36 11.17
N THR A 9 -9.75 9.60 10.94
CA THR A 9 -9.26 10.10 9.66
C THR A 9 -8.19 9.13 9.17
N SER A 10 -8.27 8.70 7.90
CA SER A 10 -7.22 7.85 7.32
C SER A 10 -5.97 8.71 7.13
N GLU A 11 -5.23 8.94 8.21
CA GLU A 11 -4.04 9.78 8.22
C GLU A 11 -2.86 9.05 7.60
N LYS A 12 -2.65 7.77 7.89
CA LYS A 12 -1.55 7.00 7.31
C LYS A 12 -2.09 5.92 6.38
N ILE A 13 -1.94 6.16 5.08
CA ILE A 13 -2.41 5.26 4.02
C ILE A 13 -1.21 4.56 3.39
N LEU A 14 -1.22 3.22 3.37
CA LEU A 14 -0.26 2.40 2.67
C LEU A 14 -0.91 1.77 1.44
N VAL A 15 -0.35 2.04 0.26
CA VAL A 15 -0.74 1.38 -0.99
C VAL A 15 0.28 0.29 -1.32
N LEU A 16 -0.19 -0.93 -1.55
CA LEU A 16 0.65 -2.06 -1.90
C LEU A 16 0.78 -2.13 -3.42
N GLY A 17 1.97 -1.77 -3.93
CA GLY A 17 2.29 -1.79 -5.35
C GLY A 17 1.98 -0.47 -6.09
N ALA A 18 2.87 -0.09 -7.00
CA ALA A 18 2.68 1.02 -7.96
C ALA A 18 2.72 0.54 -9.42
N GLY A 19 2.10 -0.61 -9.70
CA GLY A 19 1.90 -1.06 -11.08
C GLY A 19 0.88 -0.21 -11.82
N GLU A 20 0.35 -0.74 -12.93
CA GLU A 20 -0.64 -0.06 -13.78
C GLU A 20 -1.88 0.43 -13.03
N LEU A 21 -2.31 -0.30 -11.99
CA LEU A 21 -3.45 0.09 -11.14
C LEU A 21 -3.03 0.93 -9.93
N GLY A 22 -1.83 0.69 -9.39
CA GLY A 22 -1.36 1.40 -8.21
C GLY A 22 -1.06 2.86 -8.49
N LEU A 23 -0.46 3.18 -9.64
CA LEU A 23 -0.06 4.56 -9.97
C LEU A 23 -1.27 5.52 -10.13
N PRO A 24 -2.36 5.18 -10.86
CA PRO A 24 -3.56 6.01 -10.90
C PRO A 24 -4.22 6.19 -9.53
N VAL A 25 -4.21 5.15 -8.69
CA VAL A 25 -4.72 5.23 -7.31
C VAL A 25 -3.88 6.21 -6.49
N LEU A 26 -2.55 6.11 -6.57
CA LEU A 26 -1.62 7.02 -5.90
C LEU A 26 -1.79 8.48 -6.35
N ARG A 27 -1.95 8.73 -7.65
CA ARG A 27 -2.22 10.07 -8.20
C ARG A 27 -3.50 10.67 -7.62
N ASN A 28 -4.59 9.91 -7.63
CA ASN A 28 -5.88 10.38 -7.10
C ASN A 28 -5.83 10.57 -5.58
N LEU A 29 -5.19 9.66 -4.85
CA LEU A 29 -4.98 9.81 -3.42
C LEU A 29 -4.17 11.06 -3.10
N ALA A 30 -3.07 11.32 -3.82
CA ALA A 30 -2.24 12.50 -3.63
C ALA A 30 -3.00 13.81 -3.93
N LEU A 31 -3.89 13.80 -4.93
CA LEU A 31 -4.77 14.95 -5.19
C LEU A 31 -5.73 15.19 -4.02
N ARG A 32 -6.39 14.15 -3.50
CA ARG A 32 -7.35 14.28 -2.40
C ARG A 32 -6.69 14.56 -1.05
N ALA A 33 -5.47 14.08 -0.83
CA ALA A 33 -4.71 14.34 0.39
C ALA A 33 -4.36 15.82 0.55
N LYS A 34 -4.34 16.61 -0.53
CA LYS A 34 -4.20 18.08 -0.43
C LYS A 34 -5.36 18.75 0.29
N ASP A 35 -6.54 18.14 0.24
CA ASP A 35 -7.76 18.67 0.86
C ASP A 35 -7.95 18.18 2.30
N VAL A 36 -7.09 17.28 2.79
CA VAL A 36 -7.19 16.66 4.12
C VAL A 36 -5.86 16.80 4.86
N GLU A 37 -5.77 17.82 5.73
CA GLU A 37 -4.58 18.06 6.55
C GLU A 37 -4.20 16.81 7.37
N GLY A 38 -2.89 16.49 7.37
CA GLY A 38 -2.34 15.36 8.13
C GLY A 38 -2.26 14.03 7.37
N THR A 39 -2.83 13.92 6.17
CA THR A 39 -2.79 12.68 5.39
C THR A 39 -1.40 12.41 4.81
N LYS A 40 -0.77 11.31 5.21
CA LYS A 40 0.49 10.77 4.70
C LYS A 40 0.22 9.51 3.89
N ILE A 41 0.55 9.58 2.61
CA ILE A 41 0.46 8.44 1.70
C ILE A 41 1.83 7.80 1.60
N SER A 42 1.86 6.49 1.72
CA SER A 42 3.04 5.67 1.50
C SER A 42 2.74 4.58 0.49
N VAL A 43 3.74 4.18 -0.28
CA VAL A 43 3.65 3.07 -1.23
C VAL A 43 4.69 2.01 -0.88
N LEU A 44 4.26 0.76 -0.83
CA LEU A 44 5.17 -0.38 -0.71
C LEU A 44 5.63 -0.82 -2.10
N LEU A 45 6.94 -0.77 -2.35
CA LEU A 45 7.58 -1.24 -3.57
C LEU A 45 8.66 -2.27 -3.25
N ARG A 46 8.87 -3.20 -4.19
CA ARG A 46 9.98 -4.14 -4.08
C ARG A 46 11.30 -3.39 -4.27
N GLU A 47 12.32 -3.78 -3.50
CA GLU A 47 13.64 -3.15 -3.61
C GLU A 47 14.19 -3.21 -5.03
N SER A 48 14.01 -4.33 -5.73
CA SER A 48 14.39 -4.49 -7.15
C SER A 48 13.65 -3.55 -8.11
N THR A 49 12.49 -3.02 -7.74
CA THR A 49 11.82 -1.96 -8.50
C THR A 49 12.47 -0.60 -8.23
N VAL A 50 12.83 -0.34 -6.97
CA VAL A 50 13.45 0.94 -6.54
C VAL A 50 14.87 1.10 -7.08
N THR A 51 15.64 0.01 -7.11
CA THR A 51 17.03 -0.01 -7.61
C THR A 51 17.13 -0.30 -9.10
N SER A 52 16.01 -0.47 -9.80
CA SER A 52 16.01 -0.80 -11.22
C SER A 52 16.53 0.37 -12.07
N ASP A 53 17.44 0.05 -13.00
CA ASP A 53 17.90 1.01 -14.01
C ASP A 53 16.96 1.20 -15.18
N GLU A 54 15.84 0.48 -15.18
CA GLU A 54 14.84 0.55 -16.25
C GLU A 54 14.19 1.95 -16.29
N PRO A 55 14.22 2.64 -17.46
CA PRO A 55 13.80 4.03 -17.56
C PRO A 55 12.34 4.24 -17.16
N VAL A 56 11.47 3.26 -17.49
CA VAL A 56 10.05 3.30 -17.13
C VAL A 56 9.86 3.30 -15.60
N LYS A 57 10.59 2.45 -14.87
CA LYS A 57 10.50 2.37 -13.40
C LYS A 57 11.04 3.62 -12.73
N LYS A 58 12.15 4.18 -13.25
CA LYS A 58 12.71 5.45 -12.77
C LYS A 58 11.72 6.61 -12.92
N LEU A 59 11.01 6.69 -14.04
CA LEU A 59 9.96 7.70 -14.24
C LEU A 59 8.84 7.55 -13.22
N VAL A 60 8.36 6.32 -12.99
CA VAL A 60 7.30 6.05 -11.99
C VAL A 60 7.76 6.43 -10.57
N ILE A 61 8.98 6.06 -10.17
CA ILE A 61 9.53 6.43 -8.85
C ILE A 61 9.67 7.94 -8.70
N THR A 62 10.15 8.61 -9.75
CA THR A 62 10.29 10.07 -9.77
C THR A 62 8.93 10.74 -9.63
N GLU A 63 7.92 10.23 -10.32
CA GLU A 63 6.55 10.72 -10.20
C GLU A 63 5.97 10.53 -8.79
N ILE A 64 6.14 9.35 -8.20
CA ILE A 64 5.70 9.07 -6.82
C ILE A 64 6.35 10.05 -5.82
N ARG A 65 7.66 10.30 -5.97
CA ARG A 65 8.36 11.28 -5.14
C ARG A 65 7.85 12.70 -5.36
N ASN A 66 7.58 13.09 -6.60
CA ASN A 66 7.02 14.40 -6.94
C ASN A 66 5.60 14.61 -6.39
N LEU A 67 4.83 13.52 -6.22
CA LEU A 67 3.52 13.55 -5.58
C LEU A 67 3.60 13.67 -4.04
N GLY A 68 4.80 13.67 -3.45
CA GLY A 68 5.02 13.75 -2.01
C GLY A 68 4.71 12.44 -1.27
N ILE A 69 4.73 11.32 -1.98
CA ILE A 69 4.41 9.99 -1.44
C ILE A 69 5.68 9.33 -0.91
N ASN A 70 5.61 8.78 0.30
CA ASN A 70 6.74 8.06 0.88
C ASN A 70 6.88 6.66 0.25
N ILE A 71 8.09 6.31 -0.16
CA ILE A 71 8.38 4.97 -0.69
C ILE A 71 8.90 4.11 0.46
N VAL A 72 8.17 3.04 0.75
CA VAL A 72 8.57 1.99 1.66
C VAL A 72 9.04 0.81 0.81
N THR A 73 10.21 0.26 1.13
CA THR A 73 10.71 -0.94 0.48
C THR A 73 10.26 -2.18 1.23
N GLY A 74 9.76 -3.18 0.51
CA GLY A 74 9.42 -4.47 1.09
C GLY A 74 8.98 -5.49 0.06
N ASP A 75 9.16 -6.77 0.38
CA ASP A 75 8.83 -7.89 -0.50
C ASP A 75 7.64 -8.68 0.07
N LEU A 76 6.47 -8.47 -0.52
CA LEU A 76 5.24 -9.15 -0.09
C LEU A 76 5.29 -10.68 -0.23
N VAL A 77 6.13 -11.20 -1.13
CA VAL A 77 6.28 -12.63 -1.37
C VAL A 77 7.23 -13.23 -0.34
N MET A 78 8.38 -12.60 -0.13
CA MET A 78 9.45 -13.13 0.75
C MET A 78 9.28 -12.80 2.24
N SER A 79 8.68 -11.66 2.59
CA SER A 79 8.51 -11.26 4.01
C SER A 79 7.58 -12.21 4.76
N SER A 80 7.78 -12.44 6.06
CA SER A 80 6.83 -13.25 6.83
C SER A 80 5.50 -12.51 7.10
N VAL A 81 4.48 -13.21 7.58
CA VAL A 81 3.23 -12.57 8.03
C VAL A 81 3.53 -11.58 9.18
N ASP A 82 4.45 -11.93 10.07
CA ASP A 82 4.83 -11.10 11.22
C ASP A 82 5.54 -9.80 10.79
N ASP A 83 6.41 -9.87 9.78
CA ASP A 83 7.08 -8.70 9.22
C ASP A 83 6.08 -7.75 8.58
N LEU A 84 5.15 -8.31 7.78
CA LEU A 84 4.08 -7.54 7.14
C LEU A 84 3.13 -6.95 8.18
N ALA A 85 2.81 -7.67 9.25
CA ALA A 85 1.97 -7.17 10.33
C ALA A 85 2.65 -6.01 11.06
N SER A 86 3.94 -6.13 11.35
CA SER A 86 4.75 -5.07 11.98
C SER A 86 4.84 -3.83 11.09
N LEU A 87 4.91 -4.01 9.77
CA LEU A 87 4.83 -2.92 8.82
C LEU A 87 3.43 -2.27 8.83
N PHE A 88 2.37 -3.08 8.70
CA PHE A 88 0.99 -2.61 8.62
C PHE A 88 0.53 -1.91 9.89
N ALA A 89 1.04 -2.29 11.06
CA ALA A 89 0.73 -1.65 12.34
C ALA A 89 1.13 -0.16 12.41
N GLN A 90 2.00 0.30 11.49
CA GLN A 90 2.38 1.71 11.40
C GLN A 90 1.37 2.57 10.61
N PHE A 91 0.39 1.93 9.97
CA PHE A 91 -0.58 2.54 9.06
C PHE A 91 -2.02 2.29 9.52
N ASP A 92 -2.90 3.24 9.24
CA ASP A 92 -4.31 3.14 9.60
C ASP A 92 -5.12 2.46 8.49
N THR A 93 -4.66 2.60 7.26
CA THR A 93 -5.34 2.08 6.07
C THR A 93 -4.34 1.42 5.14
N VAL A 94 -4.61 0.17 4.76
CA VAL A 94 -3.80 -0.57 3.77
C VAL A 94 -4.67 -0.89 2.56
N VAL A 95 -4.19 -0.53 1.36
CA VAL A 95 -4.87 -0.72 0.08
C VAL A 95 -4.07 -1.65 -0.81
N GLY A 96 -4.65 -2.78 -1.18
CA GLY A 96 -4.06 -3.78 -2.07
C GLY A 96 -4.22 -3.40 -3.54
N CYS A 97 -3.15 -2.90 -4.15
CA CYS A 97 -3.06 -2.68 -5.61
C CYS A 97 -2.10 -3.69 -6.27
N THR A 98 -1.74 -4.75 -5.57
CA THR A 98 -0.85 -5.78 -6.08
C THR A 98 -1.60 -6.71 -7.00
N GLY A 99 -1.30 -6.64 -8.29
CA GLY A 99 -1.84 -7.55 -9.28
C GLY A 99 -1.54 -9.03 -8.98
N TYR A 100 -2.05 -9.90 -9.84
CA TYR A 100 -1.84 -11.35 -9.80
C TYR A 100 -0.36 -11.78 -9.69
N ALA A 101 0.56 -10.90 -10.13
CA ALA A 101 2.01 -11.08 -10.03
C ALA A 101 2.53 -11.30 -8.60
N ALA A 102 1.75 -10.98 -7.56
CA ALA A 102 2.12 -11.23 -6.18
C ALA A 102 1.97 -12.70 -5.77
N GLY A 103 1.32 -13.55 -6.56
CA GLY A 103 1.13 -14.98 -6.30
C GLY A 103 -0.16 -15.33 -5.57
N ILE A 104 -0.65 -16.57 -5.77
CA ILE A 104 -1.97 -17.04 -5.34
C ILE A 104 -2.19 -17.02 -3.81
N ASN A 105 -1.11 -17.16 -3.03
CA ASN A 105 -1.17 -17.18 -1.56
C ASN A 105 -1.06 -15.78 -0.94
N THR A 106 -0.69 -14.78 -1.71
CA THR A 106 -0.40 -13.43 -1.19
C THR A 106 -1.64 -12.71 -0.66
N PRO A 107 -2.83 -12.79 -1.29
CA PRO A 107 -4.03 -12.19 -0.71
C PRO A 107 -4.35 -12.71 0.70
N MET A 108 -4.22 -14.02 0.92
CA MET A 108 -4.47 -14.63 2.24
C MET A 108 -3.45 -14.18 3.28
N LYS A 109 -2.17 -14.14 2.88
CA LYS A 109 -1.07 -13.67 3.73
C LYS A 109 -1.23 -12.20 4.14
N LEU A 110 -1.63 -11.34 3.21
CA LEU A 110 -1.88 -9.92 3.48
C LEU A 110 -3.09 -9.73 4.40
N ALA A 111 -4.14 -10.51 4.20
CA ALA A 111 -5.30 -10.49 5.09
C ALA A 111 -4.94 -10.94 6.52
N GLN A 112 -4.14 -12.00 6.66
CA GLN A 112 -3.62 -12.44 7.96
C GLN A 112 -2.75 -11.37 8.62
N ALA A 113 -1.84 -10.76 7.87
CA ALA A 113 -1.00 -9.68 8.37
C ALA A 113 -1.82 -8.46 8.82
N ALA A 114 -2.85 -8.08 8.06
CA ALA A 114 -3.77 -7.01 8.42
C ALA A 114 -4.56 -7.30 9.70
N LEU A 115 -5.06 -8.52 9.85
CA LEU A 115 -5.75 -8.97 11.07
C LEU A 115 -4.82 -8.95 12.28
N GLN A 116 -3.59 -9.43 12.11
CA GLN A 116 -2.58 -9.46 13.17
C GLN A 116 -2.11 -8.05 13.56
N ALA A 117 -1.93 -7.17 12.59
CA ALA A 117 -1.62 -5.75 12.79
C ALA A 117 -2.78 -4.97 13.43
N ARG A 118 -4.00 -5.54 13.42
CA ARG A 118 -5.24 -4.92 13.91
C ARG A 118 -5.50 -3.56 13.26
N ILE A 119 -5.24 -3.46 11.96
CA ILE A 119 -5.45 -2.19 11.25
C ILE A 119 -6.94 -1.83 11.18
N PRO A 120 -7.29 -0.54 11.31
CA PRO A 120 -8.67 -0.08 11.22
C PRO A 120 -9.34 -0.39 9.88
N ARG A 121 -8.61 -0.26 8.77
CA ARG A 121 -9.15 -0.42 7.40
C ARG A 121 -8.20 -1.19 6.50
N TYR A 122 -8.69 -2.28 5.93
CA TYR A 122 -7.98 -3.09 4.93
C TYR A 122 -8.82 -3.21 3.66
N PHE A 123 -8.27 -2.77 2.54
CA PHE A 123 -8.87 -2.94 1.22
C PHE A 123 -8.07 -4.00 0.46
N PRO A 124 -8.59 -5.23 0.29
CA PRO A 124 -7.91 -6.25 -0.49
C PRO A 124 -7.89 -5.89 -1.99
N TRP A 125 -7.02 -6.55 -2.75
CA TRP A 125 -7.01 -6.43 -4.20
C TRP A 125 -8.29 -7.06 -4.80
N GLN A 126 -9.22 -6.23 -5.31
CA GLN A 126 -10.52 -6.68 -5.86
C GLN A 126 -10.75 -6.26 -7.31
N PHE A 127 -9.72 -5.92 -8.08
CA PHE A 127 -9.88 -5.41 -9.45
C PHE A 127 -10.22 -6.50 -10.51
N TRP A 128 -10.99 -7.54 -10.15
CA TRP A 128 -11.51 -8.58 -11.07
C TRP A 128 -12.99 -8.90 -10.79
N CYS A 129 -13.64 -9.54 -11.78
CA CYS A 129 -15.07 -9.83 -11.81
C CYS A 129 -15.54 -10.72 -10.64
N ARG A 130 -16.61 -10.28 -10.00
CA ARG A 130 -17.56 -11.12 -9.27
C ARG A 130 -18.31 -11.93 -10.34
N PHE A 131 -18.08 -13.25 -10.42
CA PHE A 131 -19.02 -14.15 -11.07
C PHE A 131 -20.00 -14.67 -10.03
#